data_AF-X0BHL7-F1
#
_entry.id   AF-X0BHL7-F1
#
_cell.length_a   1.000
_cell.length_b   1.000
_cell.length_c   1.000
_cell.angle_alpha   90.00
_cell.angle_beta   90.00
_cell.angle_gamma   90.00
#
_symmetry.space_group_name_H-M   'P 1'
#
loop_
_entity.id
_entity.type
_entity.pdbx_description
1 polymer ?
#
loop_
_entity_poly.entity_id
_entity_poly.type
_entity_poly.pdbx_seq_one_letter_code
_entity_poly.pdbx_strand_id
1 'polypeptide(L)'
;MIKAGKPDMMMGSISIYIGHSDAARTDDLAKGASGDYRFLDWTRTNFISVRFNTDFALWHQTIPQGAPPAGWHGMISDINAGRGGGYLYLVWKSDVYTGSQ
;
A
#
# COMPACT_ATOMS: atom_id res chain seq x y z
N MET A 1 6.12 7.08 21.22
CA MET A 1 5.66 8.39 20.73
C MET A 1 6.76 8.97 19.87
N ILE A 2 6.54 9.08 18.56
CA ILE A 2 7.49 9.69 17.65
C ILE A 2 7.30 11.21 17.71
N LYS A 3 8.28 11.95 18.22
CA LYS A 3 8.32 13.41 18.13
C LYS A 3 8.92 13.79 16.78
N ALA A 4 8.09 13.78 15.73
CA ALA A 4 8.47 14.29 14.42
C ALA A 4 7.59 15.50 14.08
N GLY A 5 8.15 16.47 13.34
CA GLY A 5 7.36 17.55 12.75
C GLY A 5 6.26 16.97 11.86
N LYS A 6 5.12 17.68 11.73
CA LYS A 6 4.07 17.24 10.80
C LYS A 6 4.68 17.17 9.40
N PRO A 7 4.64 16.03 8.69
CA PRO A 7 5.18 15.97 7.34
C PRO A 7 4.39 16.90 6.42
N ASP A 8 5.07 17.57 5.49
CA ASP A 8 4.51 18.46 4.45
C ASP A 8 3.67 17.71 3.40
N MET A 9 3.48 16.40 3.56
CA MET A 9 2.56 15.60 2.76
C MET A 9 2.21 14.33 3.50
N MET A 10 0.93 13.93 3.44
CA MET A 10 0.47 12.65 3.94
C MET A 10 -0.17 11.83 2.81
N MET A 11 0.04 10.51 2.86
CA MET A 11 -0.59 9.56 1.95
C MET A 11 -1.98 9.19 2.48
N GLY A 12 -3.00 9.33 1.65
CA GLY A 12 -4.41 9.15 2.02
C GLY A 12 -4.87 7.71 1.83
N SER A 13 -5.02 7.30 0.58
CA SER A 13 -5.33 5.93 0.21
C SER A 13 -4.16 5.30 -0.54
N ILE A 14 -4.04 3.98 -0.43
CA ILE A 14 -3.10 3.16 -1.20
C ILE A 14 -3.89 1.94 -1.69
N SER A 15 -3.77 1.62 -2.96
CA SER A 15 -4.45 0.49 -3.59
C SER A 15 -3.58 -0.11 -4.69
N ILE A 16 -3.91 -1.34 -5.09
CA ILE A 16 -3.36 -1.94 -6.30
C ILE A 16 -4.44 -1.95 -7.38
N TYR A 17 -4.10 -1.43 -8.55
CA TYR A 17 -4.86 -1.63 -9.77
C TYR A 17 -4.30 -2.84 -10.53
N ILE A 18 -5.21 -3.71 -10.95
CA ILE A 18 -4.94 -4.90 -11.75
C ILE A 18 -5.75 -4.79 -13.03
N GLY A 19 -5.08 -4.81 -14.18
CA GLY A 19 -5.76 -4.74 -15.46
C GLY A 19 -4.83 -4.78 -16.67
N HIS A 20 -5.43 -4.76 -17.85
CA HIS A 20 -4.72 -4.73 -19.13
C HIS A 20 -4.24 -3.31 -19.48
N SER A 21 -3.11 -3.26 -20.19
CA SER A 21 -2.37 -2.11 -20.72
C SER A 21 -2.81 -0.71 -20.27
N ASP A 22 -1.94 -0.02 -19.54
CA ASP A 22 -1.98 1.43 -19.42
C ASP A 22 -0.69 2.00 -20.02
N ALA A 23 -0.77 2.54 -21.24
CA ALA A 23 0.39 3.07 -21.96
C ALA A 23 1.01 4.30 -21.28
N ALA A 24 0.29 4.95 -20.37
CA ALA A 24 0.82 6.06 -19.57
C ALA A 24 1.60 5.59 -18.33
N ARG A 25 1.42 4.34 -17.91
CA ARG A 25 2.07 3.75 -16.74
C ARG A 25 3.29 2.94 -17.15
N THR A 26 4.45 3.31 -16.62
CA THR A 26 5.74 2.64 -16.86
C THR A 26 6.23 1.84 -15.65
N ASP A 27 5.45 1.85 -14.57
CA ASP A 27 5.74 1.36 -13.23
C ASP A 27 5.01 0.04 -12.91
N ASP A 28 4.91 -0.84 -13.90
CA ASP A 28 4.36 -2.19 -13.69
C ASP A 28 5.23 -2.97 -12.71
N LEU A 29 4.68 -3.25 -11.53
CA LEU A 29 5.34 -4.03 -10.47
C LEU A 29 5.60 -5.48 -10.87
N ALA A 30 5.01 -5.92 -11.98
CA ALA A 30 5.11 -7.26 -12.47
C ALA A 30 5.72 -7.37 -13.87
N LYS A 31 6.52 -6.38 -14.24
CA LYS A 31 7.12 -6.31 -15.56
C LYS A 31 7.89 -7.60 -15.87
N GLY A 32 7.56 -8.20 -17.01
CA GLY A 32 8.16 -9.47 -17.46
C GLY A 32 7.42 -10.73 -16.99
N ALA A 33 6.45 -10.60 -16.07
CA ALA A 33 5.44 -11.63 -15.86
C ALA A 33 4.39 -11.57 -16.98
N SER A 34 3.81 -12.71 -17.34
CA SER A 34 2.66 -12.76 -18.25
C SER A 34 1.35 -12.36 -17.52
N GLY A 35 0.34 -11.99 -18.31
CA GLY A 35 -0.98 -11.57 -17.81
C GLY A 35 -1.08 -10.07 -17.52
N ASP A 36 -2.07 -9.71 -16.70
CA ASP A 36 -2.39 -8.31 -16.37
C ASP A 36 -1.23 -7.56 -15.72
N TYR A 37 -1.20 -6.24 -15.84
CA TYR A 37 -0.24 -5.37 -15.18
C TYR A 37 -0.58 -5.17 -13.70
N ARG A 38 0.39 -4.67 -12.91
CA ARG A 38 0.22 -4.33 -11.49
C ARG A 38 0.70 -2.92 -11.24
N PHE A 39 -0.23 -2.03 -10.93
CA PHE A 39 0.06 -0.62 -10.71
C PHE A 39 -0.32 -0.21 -9.28
N LEU A 40 0.63 0.36 -8.55
CA LEU A 40 0.36 0.91 -7.23
C LEU A 40 -0.25 2.31 -7.39
N ASP A 41 -1.44 2.48 -6.85
CA ASP A 41 -2.13 3.78 -6.81
C ASP A 41 -2.15 4.31 -5.39
N TRP A 42 -2.03 5.62 -5.28
CA TRP A 42 -2.11 6.30 -4.01
C TRP A 42 -2.61 7.73 -4.18
N THR A 43 -3.29 8.23 -3.15
CA THR A 43 -3.74 9.62 -3.12
C THR A 43 -2.94 10.41 -2.10
N ARG A 44 -2.73 11.69 -2.40
CA ARG A 44 -2.24 12.68 -1.45
C ARG A 44 -3.44 13.26 -0.72
N THR A 45 -3.34 13.40 0.60
CA THR A 45 -4.36 14.12 1.39
C THR A 45 -3.81 15.47 1.82
N ASN A 46 -4.66 16.49 1.77
CA ASN A 46 -4.37 17.87 2.16
C ASN A 46 -4.47 18.06 3.69
N PHE A 47 -3.86 17.15 4.46
CA PHE A 47 -3.59 17.33 5.89
C PHE A 47 -4.78 17.33 6.86
N ILE A 48 -5.99 16.98 6.41
CA ILE A 48 -7.15 16.79 7.30
C ILE A 48 -6.95 15.52 8.16
N SER A 49 -6.17 14.55 7.68
CA SER A 49 -5.80 13.38 8.48
C SER A 49 -4.71 13.72 9.50
N VAL A 50 -4.88 13.26 10.73
CA VAL A 50 -3.83 13.22 11.75
C VAL A 50 -3.02 11.92 11.69
N ARG A 51 -3.50 10.92 10.96
CA ARG A 51 -2.82 9.62 10.83
C ARG A 51 -1.95 9.60 9.58
N PHE A 52 -0.73 9.12 9.72
CA PHE A 52 0.23 8.96 8.64
C PHE A 52 0.89 7.59 8.71
N ASN A 53 1.28 7.05 7.55
CA ASN A 53 1.94 5.74 7.48
C ASN A 53 3.41 5.87 7.84
N THR A 54 3.91 4.97 8.70
CA THR A 54 5.29 5.01 9.23
C THR A 54 6.19 3.96 8.62
N ASP A 55 5.63 2.78 8.32
CA ASP A 55 6.37 1.63 7.84
C ASP A 55 5.58 0.93 6.75
N PHE A 56 6.30 0.34 5.81
CA PHE A 56 5.76 -0.49 4.74
C PHE A 56 6.50 -1.82 4.69
N ALA A 57 5.79 -2.90 4.40
CA ALA A 57 6.40 -4.19 4.08
C ALA A 57 5.57 -4.96 3.06
N LEU A 58 6.24 -5.90 2.38
CA LEU A 58 5.57 -6.94 1.61
C LEU A 58 5.30 -8.14 2.51
N TRP A 59 4.05 -8.61 2.52
CA TRP A 59 3.61 -9.76 3.28
C TRP A 59 3.14 -10.86 2.33
N HIS A 60 3.97 -11.88 2.18
CA HIS A 60 3.65 -13.07 1.38
C HIS A 60 2.97 -14.13 2.24
N GLN A 61 1.93 -14.77 1.71
CA GLN A 61 1.16 -15.82 2.38
C GLN A 61 0.82 -16.96 1.42
N THR A 62 0.54 -18.15 1.97
CA THR A 62 0.11 -19.32 1.19
C THR A 62 -1.41 -19.42 1.07
N ILE A 63 -2.16 -18.62 1.83
CA ILE A 63 -3.62 -18.56 1.86
C ILE A 63 -4.09 -17.10 1.76
N PRO A 64 -5.29 -16.83 1.19
CA PRO A 64 -5.78 -15.46 1.03
C PRO A 64 -6.06 -14.81 2.38
N GLN A 65 -5.79 -13.51 2.47
CA GLN A 65 -5.98 -12.69 3.65
C GLN A 65 -7.09 -11.66 3.41
N GLY A 66 -7.94 -11.47 4.43
CA GLY A 66 -8.99 -10.44 4.46
C GLY A 66 -8.67 -9.25 5.37
N ALA A 67 -7.58 -9.32 6.15
CA ALA A 67 -7.15 -8.29 7.08
C ALA A 67 -5.61 -8.27 7.21
N PRO A 68 -5.00 -7.13 7.59
CA PRO A 68 -3.56 -7.05 7.80
C PRO A 68 -3.10 -7.96 8.95
N PRO A 69 -1.82 -8.34 9.00
CA PRO A 69 -1.28 -9.14 10.09
C PRO A 69 -1.29 -8.36 11.40
N ALA A 70 -1.25 -9.07 12.53
CA ALA A 70 -1.23 -8.44 13.84
C ALA A 70 -0.10 -7.39 13.97
N GLY A 71 -0.44 -6.21 14.48
CA GLY A 71 0.49 -5.09 14.63
C GLY A 71 0.67 -4.22 13.37
N TRP A 72 -0.06 -4.50 12.29
CA TRP A 72 -0.17 -3.66 11.10
C TRP A 72 -1.56 -3.05 11.01
N HIS A 73 -1.69 -1.87 10.39
CA HIS A 73 -2.92 -1.08 10.43
C HIS A 73 -3.69 -1.08 9.11
N GLY A 74 -3.06 -1.47 8.01
CA GLY A 74 -3.73 -1.57 6.72
C GLY A 74 -2.97 -2.47 5.75
N MET A 75 -3.68 -2.86 4.69
CA MET A 75 -3.16 -3.64 3.58
C MET A 75 -3.90 -3.28 2.29
N ILE A 76 -3.25 -3.46 1.13
CA ILE A 76 -3.92 -3.48 -0.17
C ILE A 76 -4.53 -4.86 -0.45
N SER A 77 -5.28 -5.00 -1.55
CA SER A 77 -5.68 -6.30 -2.10
C SER A 77 -4.49 -7.11 -2.62
N ASP A 78 -4.71 -8.40 -2.89
CA ASP A 78 -3.67 -9.33 -3.34
C ASP A 78 -3.05 -8.89 -4.67
N ILE A 79 -1.76 -8.54 -4.63
CA ILE A 79 -0.96 -8.18 -5.80
C ILE A 79 -0.85 -9.39 -6.76
N ASN A 80 -0.87 -10.62 -6.25
CA ASN A 80 -0.74 -11.83 -7.07
C ASN A 80 -2.06 -12.35 -7.63
N ALA A 81 -3.17 -11.63 -7.44
CA ALA A 81 -4.49 -12.08 -7.86
C ALA A 81 -4.48 -12.52 -9.34
N GLY A 82 -4.99 -13.72 -9.60
CA GLY A 82 -5.08 -14.29 -10.95
C GLY A 82 -3.80 -14.90 -11.53
N ARG A 83 -2.67 -14.95 -10.79
CA ARG A 83 -1.40 -15.53 -11.29
C ARG A 83 -1.03 -16.90 -10.75
N GLY A 84 -1.84 -17.44 -9.85
CA GLY A 84 -1.51 -18.68 -9.14
C GLY A 84 -0.31 -18.51 -8.20
N GLY A 85 -0.04 -19.52 -7.39
CA GLY A 85 0.99 -19.45 -6.34
C GLY A 85 0.47 -18.78 -5.06
N GLY A 86 1.38 -18.16 -4.31
CA GLY A 86 1.06 -17.49 -3.06
C GLY A 86 0.44 -16.09 -3.25
N TYR A 87 -0.05 -15.54 -2.16
CA TYR A 87 -0.70 -14.24 -2.06
C TYR A 87 0.31 -13.20 -1.58
N LEU A 88 0.27 -11.99 -2.13
CA LEU A 88 1.22 -10.95 -1.80
C LEU A 88 0.51 -9.63 -1.52
N TYR A 89 0.77 -9.06 -0.35
CA TYR A 89 0.13 -7.83 0.09
C TYR A 89 1.19 -6.77 0.43
N LEU A 90 0.95 -5.51 0.07
CA LEU A 90 1.63 -4.38 0.72
C LEU A 90 0.86 -4.06 2.01
N VAL A 91 1.56 -4.07 3.14
CA VAL A 91 1.01 -3.74 4.47
C VAL A 91 1.69 -2.49 5.01
N TRP A 92 0.98 -1.73 5.85
CA TRP A 92 1.56 -0.55 6.49
C TRP A 92 1.22 -0.40 7.98
N LYS A 93 2.15 0.21 8.71
CA LYS A 93 1.90 0.80 10.03
C LYS A 93 1.61 2.27 9.88
N SER A 94 1.04 2.84 10.94
CA SER A 94 0.62 4.23 10.97
C SER A 94 0.68 4.76 12.37
N ASP A 95 1.02 6.03 12.53
CA ASP A 95 0.98 6.73 13.80
C ASP A 95 0.08 7.97 13.69
N VAL A 96 -0.22 8.58 14.82
CA VAL A 96 -1.02 9.81 14.92
C VAL A 96 -0.09 10.97 15.22
N TYR A 97 -0.15 12.00 14.37
CA TYR A 97 0.45 13.29 14.65
C TYR A 97 -0.41 14.03 15.69
N THR A 98 0.17 14.29 16.87
CA THR A 98 -0.51 14.95 17.98
C THR A 98 -0.18 16.45 18.12
N GLY A 99 0.57 17.03 17.18
CA GLY A 99 1.10 18.39 17.32
C GLY A 99 2.49 18.42 17.97
N SER A 100 3.30 19.40 17.58
CA SER A 100 4.32 19.96 18.47
C SER A 100 3.60 20.88 19.46
N GLN A 101 3.98 20.83 20.74
CA GLN A 101 3.67 21.93 21.66
C GLN A 101 4.26 23.24 21.13
#